data_AF-A0A1X9YT74-F1
#
_entry.id   AF-A0A1X9YT74-F1
#
_cell.length_a   1.000
_cell.length_b   1.000
_cell.length_c   1.000
_cell.angle_alpha   90.00
_cell.angle_beta   90.00
_cell.angle_gamma   90.00
#
_symmetry.space_group_name_H-M   'P 1'
#
loop_
_entity.id
_entity.type
_entity.pdbx_description
1 polymer ?
#
loop_
_entity_poly.entity_id
_entity_poly.type
_entity_poly.pdbx_seq_one_letter_code
_entity_poly.pdbx_strand_id
1 'polypeptide(L)'
;MKGRIASWISKQRRMIQSPEEVKQALSKCFELGKSECRLILASELHYQAMLYHHLRQTGGIPFNQLGMNVKTTIPCVQNSFLHQRSLTRHANYQNADIEIIPDITVFTQEINYDWRRRNFTNTLKETLYSLEVKASERHRGRLQQKEIETDIQKLVAQREETERIHNRRIGVGMFIIDVAPDTRERMKVVTLNYLSELARQQDVDLWYLNQETQVEAVVKAAKITG
;
A
#
# COMPACT_ATOMS: atom_id res chain seq x y z
N MET A 1 28.04 15.82 -22.93
CA MET A 1 27.34 14.87 -22.04
C MET A 1 27.17 15.33 -20.58
N LYS A 2 28.11 16.08 -19.97
CA LYS A 2 28.00 16.53 -18.57
C LYS A 2 26.85 17.52 -18.27
N GLY A 3 26.35 18.27 -19.26
CA GLY A 3 25.27 19.25 -19.07
C GLY A 3 23.84 18.67 -19.01
N ARG A 4 23.58 17.48 -19.55
CA ARG A 4 22.23 16.86 -19.51
C ARG A 4 21.93 16.18 -18.17
N ILE A 5 22.95 15.71 -17.46
CA ILE A 5 22.81 15.07 -16.14
C ILE A 5 22.48 16.12 -15.07
N ALA A 6 23.08 17.31 -15.14
CA ALA A 6 22.84 18.37 -14.15
C ALA A 6 21.41 18.96 -14.21
N SER A 7 20.80 19.07 -15.40
CA SER A 7 19.41 19.57 -15.51
C SER A 7 18.35 18.55 -15.04
N TRP A 8 18.71 17.27 -14.95
CA TRP A 8 17.83 16.24 -14.39
C TRP A 8 17.84 16.24 -12.85
N ILE A 9 18.94 16.71 -12.26
CA ILE A 9 19.14 16.81 -10.80
C ILE A 9 18.51 18.10 -10.22
N SER A 10 18.32 19.15 -11.03
CA SER A 10 17.95 20.49 -10.53
C SER A 10 16.44 20.80 -10.49
N LYS A 11 15.55 19.91 -10.95
CA LYS A 11 14.15 20.01 -10.53
C LYS A 11 14.08 19.46 -9.11
N GLN A 12 14.25 20.34 -8.11
CA GLN A 12 13.87 20.05 -6.73
C GLN A 12 12.44 19.52 -6.76
N ARG A 13 12.30 18.19 -6.71
CA ARG A 13 10.99 17.57 -6.63
C ARG A 13 10.43 17.96 -5.27
N ARG A 14 9.26 18.59 -5.28
CA ARG A 14 8.52 18.93 -4.06
C ARG A 14 8.45 17.69 -3.19
N MET A 15 8.91 17.82 -1.95
CA MET A 15 8.82 16.76 -0.95
C MET A 15 7.35 16.54 -0.58
N ILE A 16 6.98 15.28 -0.41
CA ILE A 16 5.62 14.91 0.03
C ILE A 16 5.55 15.05 1.55
N GLN A 17 4.55 15.79 2.05
CA GLN A 17 4.48 16.19 3.46
C GLN A 17 3.27 15.62 4.20
N SER A 18 2.28 15.07 3.50
CA SER A 18 1.06 14.54 4.14
C SER A 18 0.53 13.27 3.47
N PRO A 19 -0.27 12.47 4.19
CA PRO A 19 -1.03 11.36 3.60
C PRO A 19 -1.90 11.81 2.42
N GLU A 20 -2.52 12.99 2.47
CA GLU A 20 -3.38 13.51 1.40
C GLU A 20 -2.61 13.74 0.10
N GLU A 21 -1.36 14.21 0.18
CA GLU A 21 -0.49 14.34 -0.99
C GLU A 21 -0.13 12.98 -1.59
N VAL A 22 0.05 11.95 -0.75
CA VAL A 22 0.23 10.56 -1.21
C VAL A 22 -1.02 10.05 -1.92
N LYS A 23 -2.22 10.30 -1.37
CA LYS A 23 -3.49 9.92 -2.02
C LYS A 23 -3.63 10.59 -3.39
N GLN A 24 -3.27 11.87 -3.51
CA GLN A 24 -3.27 12.57 -4.80
C GLN A 24 -2.26 11.96 -5.79
N ALA A 25 -1.07 11.57 -5.32
CA ALA A 25 -0.09 10.87 -6.14
C ALA A 25 -0.62 9.50 -6.60
N LEU A 26 -1.25 8.74 -5.71
CA LEU A 26 -1.87 7.44 -6.01
C LEU A 26 -3.00 7.59 -7.04
N SER A 27 -3.92 8.55 -6.89
CA SER A 27 -4.97 8.80 -7.89
C SER A 27 -4.40 9.11 -9.28
N LYS A 28 -3.36 9.94 -9.38
CA LYS A 28 -2.69 10.21 -10.67
C LYS A 28 -2.05 8.95 -11.27
N CYS A 29 -1.42 8.12 -10.44
CA CYS A 29 -0.83 6.86 -10.87
C CYS A 29 -1.88 5.84 -11.27
N PHE A 30 -3.00 5.80 -10.54
CA PHE A 30 -4.12 4.93 -10.79
C PHE A 30 -4.64 5.13 -12.22
N GLU A 31 -4.87 6.39 -12.62
CA GLU A 31 -5.35 6.73 -13.97
C GLU A 31 -4.43 6.23 -15.10
N LEU A 32 -3.11 6.40 -14.97
CA LEU A 32 -2.17 5.97 -16.01
C LEU A 32 -1.93 4.46 -16.00
N GLY A 33 -1.77 3.89 -14.81
CA GLY A 33 -1.50 2.47 -14.61
C GLY A 33 -2.62 1.55 -15.11
N LYS A 34 -3.85 2.06 -15.33
CA LYS A 34 -4.98 1.25 -15.83
C LYS A 34 -4.66 0.51 -17.11
N SER A 35 -4.07 1.24 -18.07
CA SER A 35 -3.78 0.69 -19.40
C SER A 35 -2.74 -0.44 -19.29
N GLU A 36 -1.64 -0.20 -18.57
CA GLU A 36 -0.60 -1.19 -18.36
C GLU A 36 -1.10 -2.41 -17.58
N CYS A 37 -1.83 -2.19 -16.47
CA CYS A 37 -2.45 -3.26 -15.69
C CYS A 37 -3.36 -4.17 -16.52
N ARG A 38 -4.10 -3.62 -17.48
CA ARG A 38 -5.06 -4.39 -18.29
C ARG A 38 -4.39 -5.17 -19.43
N LEU A 39 -3.22 -4.71 -19.87
CA LEU A 39 -2.47 -5.32 -20.97
C LEU A 39 -1.56 -6.47 -20.53
N ILE A 40 -1.20 -6.51 -19.25
CA ILE A 40 -0.24 -7.47 -18.72
C ILE A 40 -0.96 -8.40 -17.73
N LEU A 41 -0.73 -9.71 -17.87
CA LEU A 41 -1.08 -10.70 -16.86
C LEU A 41 0.20 -11.06 -16.12
N ALA A 42 0.38 -10.46 -14.95
CA ALA A 42 1.59 -10.65 -14.16
C ALA A 42 1.28 -10.87 -12.68
N SER A 43 2.31 -11.35 -11.97
CA SER A 43 2.24 -11.58 -10.54
C SER A 43 2.13 -10.28 -9.73
N GLU A 44 1.70 -10.42 -8.47
CA GLU A 44 1.60 -9.32 -7.50
C GLU A 44 2.88 -8.47 -7.43
N LEU A 45 4.07 -9.10 -7.41
CA LEU A 45 5.37 -8.42 -7.39
C LEU A 45 5.60 -7.51 -8.60
N HIS A 46 5.12 -7.92 -9.79
CA HIS A 46 5.21 -7.07 -10.97
C HIS A 46 4.40 -5.79 -10.80
N TYR A 47 3.16 -5.93 -10.31
CA TYR A 47 2.30 -4.78 -10.07
C TYR A 47 2.83 -3.86 -8.97
N GLN A 48 3.41 -4.41 -7.91
CA GLN A 48 4.11 -3.62 -6.88
C GLN A 48 5.23 -2.78 -7.52
N ALA A 49 6.08 -3.39 -8.35
CA ALA A 49 7.18 -2.69 -9.01
C ALA A 49 6.69 -1.61 -9.98
N MET A 50 5.62 -1.89 -10.73
CA MET A 50 4.99 -0.95 -11.64
C MET A 50 4.37 0.23 -10.90
N LEU A 51 3.63 -0.02 -9.81
CA LEU A 51 3.06 1.05 -8.99
C LEU A 51 4.16 1.88 -8.32
N TYR A 52 5.21 1.26 -7.80
CA TYR A 52 6.39 1.93 -7.29
C TYR A 52 7.03 2.84 -8.34
N HIS A 53 7.14 2.37 -9.59
CA HIS A 53 7.65 3.15 -10.71
C HIS A 53 6.76 4.36 -11.02
N HIS A 54 5.44 4.15 -11.16
CA HIS A 54 4.47 5.22 -11.46
C HIS A 54 4.42 6.28 -10.37
N LEU A 55 4.48 5.89 -9.10
CA LEU A 55 4.54 6.82 -7.97
C LEU A 55 5.76 7.75 -8.05
N ARG A 56 6.89 7.24 -8.54
CA ARG A 56 8.09 8.05 -8.77
C ARG A 56 7.98 8.94 -10.00
N GLN A 57 7.50 8.42 -11.12
CA GLN A 57 7.55 9.17 -12.39
C GLN A 57 6.39 10.14 -12.52
N THR A 58 5.18 9.68 -12.25
CA THR A 58 3.92 10.42 -12.45
C THR A 58 3.41 11.00 -11.15
N GLY A 59 3.38 10.18 -10.09
CA GLY A 59 2.95 10.61 -8.76
C GLY A 59 3.85 11.70 -8.19
N GLY A 60 5.10 11.77 -8.64
CA GLY A 60 6.07 12.77 -8.24
C GLY A 60 6.69 12.51 -6.87
N ILE A 61 6.46 11.33 -6.28
CA ILE A 61 7.04 10.99 -4.98
C ILE A 61 8.57 10.91 -5.11
N PRO A 62 9.33 11.69 -4.31
CA PRO A 62 10.78 11.66 -4.33
C PRO A 62 11.32 10.28 -3.97
N PHE A 63 12.45 9.90 -4.56
CA PHE A 63 13.03 8.58 -4.31
C PHE A 63 13.50 8.41 -2.86
N ASN A 64 13.73 9.48 -2.09
CA ASN A 64 14.00 9.48 -0.63
C ASN A 64 12.82 9.13 0.22
N GLN A 65 11.63 9.15 -0.36
CA GLN A 65 10.42 8.98 0.40
C GLN A 65 9.69 7.73 0.00
N LEU A 66 10.23 6.89 -0.89
CA LEU A 66 9.51 5.74 -1.41
C LEU A 66 10.31 4.45 -1.25
N GLY A 67 9.83 3.59 -0.37
CA GLY A 67 10.26 2.21 -0.20
C GLY A 67 9.29 1.21 -0.82
N MET A 68 9.82 0.06 -1.19
CA MET A 68 9.05 -1.11 -1.63
C MET A 68 9.49 -2.30 -0.78
N ASN A 69 8.54 -3.05 -0.22
CA ASN A 69 8.81 -4.21 0.62
C ASN A 69 9.77 -3.89 1.80
N VAL A 70 9.55 -2.75 2.45
CA VAL A 70 10.39 -2.31 3.58
C VAL A 70 9.97 -3.04 4.85
N LYS A 71 10.94 -3.70 5.50
CA LYS A 71 10.76 -4.29 6.82
C LYS A 71 10.64 -3.18 7.87
N THR A 72 9.51 -3.17 8.56
CA THR A 72 9.23 -2.25 9.66
C THR A 72 8.96 -3.06 10.92
N THR A 73 9.72 -2.77 11.97
CA THR A 73 9.55 -3.42 13.28
C THR A 73 8.68 -2.55 14.16
N ILE A 74 7.62 -3.13 14.71
CA ILE A 74 6.78 -2.54 15.73
C ILE A 74 7.25 -3.11 17.08
N PRO A 75 7.90 -2.30 17.93
CA PRO A 75 8.35 -2.75 19.24
C PRO A 75 7.20 -2.90 20.22
N CYS A 76 7.24 -3.93 21.07
CA CYS A 76 6.29 -4.15 22.16
C CYS A 76 4.82 -4.01 21.71
N VAL A 77 4.40 -4.83 20.76
CA VAL A 77 3.08 -4.73 20.12
C VAL A 77 1.94 -4.91 21.13
N GLN A 78 0.93 -4.04 21.06
CA GLN A 78 -0.26 -4.06 21.92
C GLN A 78 -1.54 -4.35 21.14
N ASN A 79 -1.56 -4.09 19.84
CA ASN A 79 -2.67 -4.42 18.96
C ASN A 79 -2.88 -5.94 18.94
N SER A 80 -4.11 -6.36 19.22
CA SER A 80 -4.47 -7.78 19.38
C SER A 80 -4.30 -8.60 18.10
N PHE A 81 -4.58 -8.01 16.93
CA PHE A 81 -4.39 -8.68 15.64
C PHE A 81 -2.92 -8.99 15.39
N LEU A 82 -2.02 -8.01 15.59
CA LEU A 82 -0.59 -8.23 15.43
C LEU A 82 -0.03 -9.14 16.53
N HIS A 83 -0.48 -9.00 17.76
CA HIS A 83 -0.09 -9.89 18.86
C HIS A 83 -0.45 -11.36 18.54
N GLN A 84 -1.67 -11.61 18.06
CA GLN A 84 -2.08 -12.95 17.61
C GLN A 84 -1.20 -13.46 16.46
N ARG A 85 -0.83 -12.58 15.50
CA ARG A 85 0.13 -12.96 14.44
C ARG A 85 1.54 -13.24 14.94
N SER A 86 1.97 -12.64 16.04
CA SER A 86 3.25 -13.00 16.68
C SER A 86 3.17 -14.43 17.24
N LEU A 87 2.07 -14.76 17.93
CA LEU A 87 1.87 -16.09 18.54
C LEU A 87 1.76 -17.24 17.53
N THR A 88 1.37 -16.97 16.28
CA THR A 88 1.31 -18.01 15.23
C THR A 88 2.65 -18.24 14.53
N ARG A 89 3.69 -17.44 14.84
CA ARG A 89 5.04 -17.67 14.33
C ARG A 89 5.66 -18.90 15.00
N HIS A 90 6.68 -19.46 14.35
CA HIS A 90 7.50 -20.51 14.94
C HIS A 90 8.08 -20.03 16.29
N ALA A 91 8.15 -20.91 17.30
CA ALA A 91 8.46 -20.56 18.69
C ALA A 91 9.68 -19.65 18.86
N ASN A 92 10.77 -19.91 18.11
CA ASN A 92 12.00 -19.09 18.12
C ASN A 92 11.83 -17.65 17.62
N TYR A 93 10.67 -17.32 17.03
CA TYR A 93 10.33 -16.02 16.45
C TYR A 93 9.04 -15.44 17.05
N GLN A 94 8.57 -15.99 18.18
CA GLN A 94 7.51 -15.41 19.00
C GLN A 94 8.16 -14.41 19.95
N ASN A 95 8.06 -13.13 19.62
CA ASN A 95 8.65 -12.03 20.36
C ASN A 95 7.62 -10.90 20.57
N ALA A 96 7.91 -10.03 21.54
CA ALA A 96 7.08 -8.85 21.82
C ALA A 96 7.09 -7.85 20.65
N ASP A 97 8.16 -7.87 19.86
CA ASP A 97 8.30 -7.05 18.66
C ASP A 97 7.75 -7.81 17.45
N ILE A 98 7.11 -7.12 16.51
CA ILE A 98 6.63 -7.76 15.27
C ILE A 98 7.17 -7.04 14.05
N GLU A 99 7.65 -7.82 13.08
CA GLU A 99 8.01 -7.31 11.75
C GLU A 99 6.79 -7.35 10.84
N ILE A 100 6.48 -6.21 10.23
CA ILE A 100 5.53 -6.06 9.13
C ILE A 100 6.26 -5.56 7.89
N ILE A 101 5.73 -5.87 6.72
CA ILE A 101 6.32 -5.49 5.44
C ILE A 101 5.18 -4.99 4.55
N PRO A 102 4.94 -3.67 4.49
CA PRO A 102 4.06 -3.10 3.48
C PRO A 102 4.69 -3.23 2.10
N ASP A 103 3.87 -3.47 1.09
CA ASP A 103 4.33 -3.60 -0.30
C ASP A 103 4.96 -2.29 -0.79
N ILE A 104 4.34 -1.16 -0.46
CA ILE A 104 4.87 0.18 -0.71
C ILE A 104 4.75 1.01 0.57
N THR A 105 5.80 1.76 0.90
CA THR A 105 5.80 2.70 2.03
C THR A 105 6.28 4.05 1.56
N VAL A 106 5.50 5.09 1.86
CA VAL A 106 5.93 6.48 1.73
C VAL A 106 6.40 6.97 3.09
N PHE A 107 7.57 7.59 3.12
CA PHE A 107 8.18 8.14 4.33
C PHE A 107 8.17 9.67 4.33
N THR A 108 8.31 10.27 5.51
CA THR A 108 8.68 11.68 5.64
C THR A 108 10.08 11.91 5.07
N GLN A 109 10.44 13.17 4.82
CA GLN A 109 11.79 13.52 4.38
C GLN A 109 12.89 13.14 5.40
N GLU A 110 12.52 13.00 6.67
CA GLU A 110 13.44 12.74 7.79
C GLU A 110 14.05 11.33 7.74
N ILE A 111 13.46 10.39 6.99
CA ILE A 111 14.07 9.06 6.78
C ILE A 111 15.41 9.16 6.04
N ASN A 112 15.64 10.26 5.30
CA ASN A 112 16.88 10.55 4.57
C ASN A 112 17.43 9.36 3.77
N TYR A 113 16.59 8.72 2.95
CA TYR A 113 16.95 7.57 2.13
C TYR A 113 17.34 6.29 2.90
N ASP A 114 17.21 6.26 4.23
CA ASP A 114 17.67 5.13 5.05
C ASP A 114 16.51 4.29 5.59
N TRP A 115 15.93 3.45 4.74
CA TRP A 115 15.03 2.37 5.17
C TRP A 115 15.70 0.99 5.10
N ARG A 116 17.02 0.94 5.31
CA ARG A 116 17.74 -0.33 5.38
C ARG A 116 17.24 -1.12 6.58
N ARG A 117 17.35 -2.46 6.51
CA ARG A 117 16.84 -3.40 7.54
C ARG A 117 17.28 -3.11 8.99
N ARG A 118 18.39 -2.39 9.18
CA ARG A 118 18.91 -2.06 10.51
C ARG A 118 18.36 -0.74 11.08
N ASN A 119 17.61 0.04 10.29
CA ASN A 119 17.02 1.32 10.71
C ASN A 119 15.54 1.19 11.11
N PHE A 120 15.16 0.04 11.69
CA PHE A 120 13.77 -0.34 11.91
C PHE A 120 12.99 0.61 12.84
N THR A 121 13.66 1.27 13.78
CA THR A 121 13.03 2.29 14.65
C THR A 121 12.57 3.50 13.85
N ASN A 122 13.41 3.97 12.92
CA ASN A 122 13.08 5.14 12.12
C ASN A 122 12.12 4.80 10.97
N THR A 123 12.13 3.58 10.44
CA THR A 123 11.17 3.20 9.40
C THR A 123 9.74 3.27 9.91
N LEU A 124 9.45 2.82 11.14
CA LEU A 124 8.11 2.99 11.73
C LEU A 124 7.79 4.47 11.96
N LYS A 125 8.69 5.18 12.68
CA LYS A 125 8.51 6.59 13.06
C LYS A 125 8.27 7.51 11.87
N GLU A 126 9.04 7.33 10.81
CA GLU A 126 9.01 8.19 9.63
C GLU A 126 8.09 7.67 8.54
N THR A 127 7.32 6.60 8.77
CA THR A 127 6.24 6.21 7.86
C THR A 127 5.24 7.37 7.77
N LEU A 128 4.89 7.76 6.55
CA LEU A 128 3.84 8.72 6.23
C LEU A 128 2.59 8.01 5.69
N TYR A 129 2.81 6.97 4.88
CA TYR A 129 1.74 6.20 4.25
C TYR A 129 2.18 4.75 3.99
N SER A 130 1.32 3.77 4.26
CA SER A 130 1.55 2.35 3.90
C SER A 130 0.51 1.86 2.90
N LEU A 131 0.94 1.08 1.93
CA LEU A 131 0.07 0.51 0.92
C LEU A 131 0.32 -0.99 0.75
N GLU A 132 -0.77 -1.75 0.66
CA GLU A 132 -0.80 -3.15 0.25
C GLU A 132 -1.36 -3.26 -1.18
N VAL A 133 -0.83 -4.21 -1.95
CA VAL A 133 -1.20 -4.46 -3.34
C VAL A 133 -1.63 -5.91 -3.49
N LYS A 134 -2.80 -6.13 -4.11
CA LYS A 134 -3.30 -7.48 -4.42
C LYS A 134 -3.73 -7.60 -5.86
N ALA A 135 -3.41 -8.74 -6.46
CA ALA A 135 -3.76 -9.01 -7.85
C ALA A 135 -4.59 -10.30 -7.97
N SER A 136 -5.65 -10.27 -8.78
CA SER A 136 -6.55 -11.41 -8.98
C SER A 136 -6.10 -12.42 -10.02
N GLU A 137 -4.95 -12.19 -10.65
CA GLU A 137 -4.37 -13.08 -11.65
C GLU A 137 -3.96 -14.41 -11.00
N ARG A 138 -4.93 -15.32 -10.88
CA ARG A 138 -4.81 -16.63 -10.27
C ARG A 138 -5.52 -17.63 -11.18
N HIS A 139 -4.76 -18.51 -11.81
CA HIS A 139 -5.33 -19.56 -12.63
C HIS A 139 -6.33 -20.40 -11.82
N ARG A 140 -7.59 -20.43 -12.24
CA ARG A 140 -8.72 -21.14 -11.59
C ARG A 140 -9.01 -20.69 -10.16
N GLY A 141 -8.59 -19.48 -9.79
CA GLY A 141 -8.73 -18.94 -8.45
C GLY A 141 -9.36 -17.55 -8.44
N ARG A 142 -9.66 -17.06 -7.24
CA ARG A 142 -10.02 -15.66 -7.00
C ARG A 142 -9.18 -15.13 -5.83
N LEU A 143 -9.02 -13.81 -5.76
CA LEU A 143 -8.69 -13.17 -4.50
C LEU A 143 -9.80 -13.49 -3.49
N GLN A 144 -9.41 -14.06 -2.37
CA GLN A 144 -10.35 -14.40 -1.32
C GLN A 144 -10.63 -13.16 -0.47
N GLN A 145 -11.88 -13.00 -0.05
CA GLN A 145 -12.29 -11.93 0.85
C GLN A 145 -11.38 -11.87 2.09
N LYS A 146 -11.07 -13.03 2.67
CA LYS A 146 -10.29 -13.13 3.91
C LYS A 146 -8.84 -12.62 3.75
N GLU A 147 -8.25 -12.77 2.57
CA GLU A 147 -6.90 -12.27 2.29
C GLU A 147 -6.89 -10.74 2.37
N ILE A 148 -7.84 -10.10 1.68
CA ILE A 148 -7.96 -8.63 1.67
C ILE A 148 -8.32 -8.09 3.07
N GLU A 149 -9.23 -8.74 3.79
CA GLU A 149 -9.55 -8.39 5.18
C GLU A 149 -8.30 -8.41 6.08
N THR A 150 -7.47 -9.45 5.94
CA THR A 150 -6.26 -9.63 6.75
C THR A 150 -5.24 -8.52 6.47
N ASP A 151 -5.12 -8.08 5.22
CA ASP A 151 -4.23 -6.97 4.86
C ASP A 151 -4.77 -5.61 5.31
N ILE A 152 -6.09 -5.39 5.25
CA ILE A 152 -6.74 -4.20 5.85
C ILE A 152 -6.45 -4.17 7.36
N GLN A 153 -6.67 -5.28 8.06
CA GLN A 153 -6.40 -5.36 9.51
C GLN A 153 -4.93 -5.12 9.84
N LYS A 154 -4.01 -5.62 9.01
CA LYS A 154 -2.56 -5.40 9.15
C LYS A 154 -2.20 -3.93 9.01
N LEU A 155 -2.74 -3.25 8.00
CA LEU A 155 -2.55 -1.82 7.78
C LEU A 155 -3.09 -0.99 8.94
N VAL A 156 -4.31 -1.29 9.39
CA VAL A 156 -4.94 -0.58 10.52
C VAL A 156 -4.13 -0.77 11.80
N ALA A 157 -3.68 -1.99 12.08
CA ALA A 157 -2.85 -2.26 13.24
C ALA A 157 -1.50 -1.54 13.15
N GLN A 158 -0.88 -1.44 11.97
CA GLN A 158 0.33 -0.62 11.78
C GLN A 158 0.06 0.85 12.14
N ARG A 159 -1.04 1.41 11.64
CA ARG A 159 -1.41 2.81 11.90
C ARG A 159 -1.60 3.06 13.39
N GLU A 160 -2.37 2.21 14.07
CA GLU A 160 -2.64 2.31 15.51
C GLU A 160 -1.35 2.22 16.33
N GLU A 161 -0.46 1.29 16.00
CA GLU A 161 0.83 1.15 16.69
C GLU A 161 1.75 2.34 16.43
N THR A 162 1.78 2.86 15.20
CA THR A 162 2.54 4.07 14.87
C THR A 162 2.02 5.27 15.68
N GLU A 163 0.70 5.41 15.76
CA GLU A 163 0.04 6.46 16.54
C GLU A 163 0.34 6.32 18.04
N ARG A 164 0.25 5.11 18.59
CA ARG A 164 0.56 4.83 19.99
C ARG A 164 2.02 5.13 20.35
N ILE A 165 2.96 4.70 19.51
CA ILE A 165 4.40 4.78 19.82
C ILE A 165 4.96 6.17 19.53
N HIS A 166 4.49 6.83 18.46
CA HIS A 166 5.09 8.06 17.94
C HIS A 166 4.13 9.25 17.91
N ASN A 167 2.90 9.11 18.42
CA ASN A 167 1.86 10.14 18.40
C ASN A 167 1.63 10.71 16.99
N ARG A 168 1.70 9.83 15.98
CA ARG A 168 1.58 10.17 14.57
C ARG A 168 0.65 9.19 13.87
N ARG A 169 -0.47 9.70 13.38
CA ARG A 169 -1.36 8.95 12.49
C ARG A 169 -0.80 8.96 11.07
N ILE A 170 -0.63 7.78 10.50
CA ILE A 170 -0.22 7.59 9.10
C ILE A 170 -1.43 7.32 8.21
N GLY A 171 -1.30 7.58 6.91
CA GLY A 171 -2.26 7.07 5.93
C GLY A 171 -2.05 5.58 5.65
N VAL A 172 -3.11 4.88 5.32
CA VAL A 172 -3.04 3.47 4.94
C VAL A 172 -4.00 3.15 3.80
N GLY A 173 -3.60 2.24 2.92
CA GLY A 173 -4.41 1.93 1.76
C GLY A 173 -4.21 0.54 1.16
N MET A 174 -5.21 0.10 0.41
CA MET A 174 -5.24 -1.17 -0.28
C MET A 174 -5.49 -0.95 -1.77
N PHE A 175 -4.64 -1.55 -2.62
CA PHE A 175 -4.72 -1.43 -4.06
C PHE A 175 -4.98 -2.80 -4.69
N ILE A 176 -6.17 -3.00 -5.24
CA ILE A 176 -6.63 -4.27 -5.81
C ILE A 176 -6.66 -4.18 -7.33
N ILE A 177 -5.94 -5.09 -7.99
CA ILE A 177 -5.82 -5.21 -9.44
C ILE A 177 -6.52 -6.50 -9.85
N ASP A 178 -7.80 -6.37 -10.19
CA ASP A 178 -8.71 -7.45 -10.55
C ASP A 178 -8.89 -7.61 -12.06
N VAL A 179 -7.78 -7.76 -12.77
CA VAL A 179 -7.72 -7.73 -14.25
C VAL A 179 -7.77 -9.12 -14.91
N ALA A 180 -8.16 -10.16 -14.17
CA ALA A 180 -8.29 -11.51 -14.71
C ALA A 180 -9.18 -11.53 -15.98
N PRO A 181 -8.76 -12.17 -17.09
CA PRO A 181 -9.56 -12.22 -18.31
C PRO A 181 -10.90 -12.92 -18.09
N ASP A 182 -10.88 -14.05 -17.38
CA ASP A 182 -12.10 -14.79 -17.01
C ASP A 182 -12.83 -14.09 -15.87
N THR A 183 -14.07 -13.66 -16.12
CA THR A 183 -14.96 -13.05 -15.12
C THR A 183 -15.21 -13.96 -13.92
N ARG A 184 -15.05 -15.28 -14.08
CA ARG A 184 -15.16 -16.26 -13.00
C ARG A 184 -13.94 -16.32 -12.09
N GLU A 185 -12.84 -15.68 -12.46
CA GLU A 185 -11.63 -15.52 -11.64
C GLU A 185 -11.57 -14.13 -10.97
N ARG A 186 -12.46 -13.22 -11.39
CA ARG A 186 -12.61 -11.89 -10.78
C ARG A 186 -13.31 -11.92 -9.43
N MET A 187 -13.11 -10.89 -8.62
CA MET A 187 -13.81 -10.71 -7.35
C MET A 187 -15.32 -10.55 -7.59
N LYS A 188 -16.13 -11.10 -6.67
CA LYS A 188 -17.58 -10.92 -6.73
C LYS A 188 -17.95 -9.51 -6.26
N VAL A 189 -18.96 -8.90 -6.87
CA VAL A 189 -19.49 -7.58 -6.47
C VAL A 189 -19.88 -7.55 -4.99
N VAL A 190 -20.53 -8.61 -4.48
CA VAL A 190 -20.88 -8.71 -3.04
C VAL A 190 -19.66 -8.64 -2.13
N THR A 191 -18.55 -9.27 -2.53
CA THR A 191 -17.28 -9.24 -1.80
C THR A 191 -16.65 -7.85 -1.87
N LEU A 192 -16.67 -7.20 -3.05
CA LEU A 192 -16.15 -5.85 -3.22
C LEU A 192 -16.94 -4.84 -2.37
N ASN A 193 -18.27 -4.94 -2.33
CA ASN A 193 -19.11 -4.08 -1.50
C ASN A 193 -18.81 -4.25 -0.01
N TYR A 194 -18.66 -5.49 0.45
CA TYR A 194 -18.26 -5.78 1.82
C TYR A 194 -16.89 -5.16 2.16
N LEU A 195 -15.89 -5.36 1.30
CA LEU A 195 -14.55 -4.83 1.51
C LEU A 195 -14.48 -3.31 1.44
N SER A 196 -15.29 -2.70 0.56
CA SER A 196 -15.42 -1.24 0.48
C SER A 196 -16.00 -0.66 1.76
N GLU A 197 -17.03 -1.31 2.32
CA GLU A 197 -17.61 -0.91 3.59
C GLU A 197 -16.65 -1.12 4.77
N LEU A 198 -15.93 -2.24 4.80
CA LEU A 198 -14.91 -2.50 5.82
C LEU A 198 -13.78 -1.45 5.77
N ALA A 199 -13.25 -1.17 4.58
CA ALA A 199 -12.22 -0.16 4.36
C ALA A 199 -12.72 1.23 4.82
N ARG A 200 -13.96 1.58 4.50
CA ARG A 200 -14.62 2.81 4.97
C ARG A 200 -14.70 2.89 6.49
N GLN A 201 -15.18 1.84 7.13
CA GLN A 201 -15.34 1.78 8.59
C GLN A 201 -14.00 1.90 9.30
N GLN A 202 -12.93 1.41 8.69
CA GLN A 202 -11.58 1.43 9.25
C GLN A 202 -10.70 2.58 8.73
N ASP A 203 -11.26 3.52 7.96
CA ASP A 203 -10.54 4.66 7.37
C ASP A 203 -9.28 4.20 6.60
N VAL A 204 -9.45 3.19 5.75
CA VAL A 204 -8.44 2.67 4.83
C VAL A 204 -8.82 3.08 3.42
N ASP A 205 -7.91 3.73 2.70
CA ASP A 205 -8.16 4.07 1.30
C ASP A 205 -8.19 2.79 0.46
N LEU A 206 -9.14 2.65 -0.45
CA LEU A 206 -9.27 1.49 -1.31
C LEU A 206 -9.16 1.92 -2.78
N TRP A 207 -8.36 1.21 -3.57
CA TRP A 207 -8.33 1.39 -5.02
C TRP A 207 -8.64 0.05 -5.66
N TYR A 208 -9.61 0.01 -6.58
CA TYR A 208 -10.00 -1.22 -7.25
C TYR A 208 -10.04 -1.02 -8.76
N LEU A 209 -9.24 -1.80 -9.48
CA LEU A 209 -9.20 -1.81 -10.94
C LEU A 209 -9.66 -3.16 -11.44
N ASN A 210 -10.53 -3.20 -12.45
CA ASN A 210 -10.81 -4.42 -13.20
C ASN A 210 -10.72 -4.19 -14.73
N GLN A 211 -11.00 -5.22 -15.53
CA GLN A 211 -10.92 -5.15 -17.00
C GLN A 211 -11.94 -4.22 -17.67
N GLU A 212 -13.15 -4.10 -17.13
CA GLU A 212 -14.29 -3.47 -17.82
C GLU A 212 -14.74 -2.17 -17.14
N THR A 213 -14.76 -2.19 -15.82
CA THR A 213 -15.13 -1.11 -14.93
C THR A 213 -13.90 -0.43 -14.35
N GLN A 214 -14.03 0.87 -14.11
CA GLN A 214 -13.16 1.61 -13.20
C GLN A 214 -14.00 1.86 -11.96
N VAL A 215 -13.63 1.28 -10.82
CA VAL A 215 -14.17 1.76 -9.55
C VAL A 215 -13.01 2.43 -8.84
N GLU A 216 -12.87 3.74 -9.04
CA GLU A 216 -12.15 4.57 -8.08
C GLU A 216 -12.97 4.58 -6.78
N ALA A 217 -12.89 3.50 -6.00
CA ALA A 217 -13.40 3.49 -4.65
C ALA A 217 -12.43 4.23 -3.73
N VAL A 218 -11.95 5.43 -4.10
CA VAL A 218 -11.55 6.38 -3.07
C VAL A 218 -12.82 6.54 -2.26
N VAL A 219 -12.94 5.88 -1.11
CA VAL A 219 -14.17 5.92 -0.32
C VAL A 219 -14.26 7.31 0.31
N LYS A 220 -14.51 8.32 -0.51
CA LYS A 220 -15.08 9.60 -0.12
C LYS A 220 -16.58 9.42 -0.17
N ALA A 221 -17.14 8.84 0.89
CA ALA A 221 -18.55 8.94 1.29
C ALA A 221 -19.66 8.68 0.23
N ALA A 222 -19.36 8.23 -0.98
CA ALA A 222 -20.35 8.11 -2.05
C ALA A 222 -20.79 6.64 -2.19
N LYS A 223 -22.10 6.43 -2.03
CA LYS A 223 -22.78 5.16 -2.30
C LYS A 223 -22.44 4.70 -3.72
N ILE A 224 -21.95 3.48 -3.86
CA ILE A 224 -21.87 2.80 -5.16
C ILE A 224 -23.32 2.50 -5.58
N THR A 225 -23.89 3.31 -6.48
CA THR A 225 -25.13 2.96 -7.17
C THR A 225 -24.79 2.03 -8.33
N GLY A 226 -25.40 0.83 -8.31
CA GLY A 226 -25.29 -0.17 -9.37
C GLY A 226 -26.08 0.18 -10.62
#